data_AF-A0A9D7JSU8-F1
#
_entry.id   AF-A0A9D7JSU8-F1
#
_cell.length_a   1.000
_cell.length_b   1.000
_cell.length_c   1.000
_cell.angle_alpha   90.00
_cell.angle_beta   90.00
_cell.angle_gamma   90.00
#
_symmetry.space_group_name_H-M   'P 1'
#
loop_
_entity.id
_entity.type
_entity.pdbx_description
1 polymer ?
#
loop_
_entity_poly.entity_id
_entity_poly.type
_entity_poly.pdbx_seq_one_letter_code
_entity_poly.pdbx_strand_id
1 'polypeptide(L)' 'MSVSHDNVGDIYKALGDTKSALTSYESSLKIAEELRKRNPDSADYARDLSVSYNKVGDIYKALGDTKKRPYEL' A
#
# COMPACT_ATOMS: atom_id res chain seq x y z
N MET A 1 0.54 -15.50 0.61
CA MET A 1 0.40 -14.62 1.79
C MET A 1 0.45 -13.12 1.41
N SER A 2 -0.19 -12.70 0.30
CA SER A 2 -0.25 -11.28 -0.11
C SER A 2 -1.58 -10.62 0.24
N VAL A 3 -2.67 -11.39 0.23
CA VAL A 3 -4.05 -10.89 0.43
C VAL A 3 -4.31 -10.36 1.86
N SER A 4 -3.61 -10.87 2.87
CA SER A 4 -3.91 -10.52 4.28
C SER A 4 -3.44 -9.13 4.69
N HIS A 5 -2.30 -8.63 4.18
CA HIS A 5 -1.80 -7.30 4.55
C HIS A 5 -2.51 -6.18 3.78
N ASP A 6 -2.88 -6.49 2.54
CA ASP A 6 -3.62 -5.60 1.67
C ASP A 6 -5.02 -5.28 2.22
N ASN A 7 -5.75 -6.29 2.68
CA ASN A 7 -7.06 -6.09 3.31
C ASN A 7 -6.98 -5.28 4.61
N VAL A 8 -5.91 -5.46 5.39
CA VAL A 8 -5.68 -4.69 6.62
C VAL A 8 -5.39 -3.23 6.29
N GLY A 9 -4.60 -2.95 5.25
CA GLY A 9 -4.36 -1.60 4.75
C GLY A 9 -5.64 -0.90 4.27
N ASP A 10 -6.54 -1.63 3.60
CA ASP A 10 -7.83 -1.11 3.14
C ASP A 10 -8.77 -0.80 4.31
N ILE A 11 -8.78 -1.63 5.36
CA ILE A 11 -9.54 -1.38 6.60
C ILE A 11 -9.02 -0.11 7.29
N TYR A 12 -7.71 0.04 7.47
CA TYR A 12 -7.13 1.23 8.09
C TYR A 12 -7.36 2.50 7.26
N LYS A 13 -7.32 2.41 5.92
CA LYS A 13 -7.69 3.50 5.02
C LYS A 13 -9.15 3.92 5.23
N ALA A 14 -10.07 2.96 5.34
CA ALA A 14 -11.49 3.22 5.61
C ALA A 14 -11.73 3.85 6.99
N LEU A 15 -10.90 3.50 7.98
CA LEU A 15 -10.94 4.09 9.33
C LEU A 15 -10.26 5.47 9.43
N GLY A 16 -9.65 5.97 8.35
CA GLY A 16 -8.89 7.22 8.35
C GLY A 16 -7.51 7.13 9.01
N ASP A 17 -7.13 5.95 9.53
CA ASP A 17 -5.80 5.68 10.07
C ASP A 17 -4.82 5.37 8.92
N THR A 18 -4.51 6.43 8.18
CA THR A 18 -3.57 6.41 7.05
C THR A 18 -2.16 5.98 7.47
N LYS A 19 -1.80 6.10 8.75
CA LYS A 19 -0.47 5.73 9.26
C LYS A 19 -0.34 4.22 9.43
N SER A 20 -1.34 3.57 10.02
CA SER A 20 -1.39 2.11 10.14
C SER A 20 -1.61 1.43 8.78
N ALA A 21 -2.36 2.07 7.87
CA ALA A 21 -2.50 1.63 6.48
C ALA A 21 -1.15 1.62 5.75
N LEU A 22 -0.37 2.70 5.89
CA LEU A 22 0.95 2.82 5.27
C LEU A 22 1.89 1.71 5.75
N THR A 23 2.00 1.48 7.05
CA THR A 23 2.87 0.41 7.60
C THR A 23 2.47 -0.98 7.09
N SER A 24 1.18 -1.24 6.92
CA SER A 24 0.69 -2.52 6.38
C SER A 24 1.07 -2.68 4.90
N TYR A 25 0.92 -1.62 4.10
CA TYR A 25 1.30 -1.65 2.69
C TYR A 25 2.81 -1.68 2.46
N GLU A 26 3.60 -1.00 3.28
CA GLU A 26 5.07 -1.08 3.24
C GLU A 26 5.56 -2.50 3.58
N SER A 27 4.92 -3.17 4.53
CA SER A 27 5.23 -4.57 4.85
C SER A 27 4.90 -5.50 3.68
N SER A 28 3.74 -5.30 3.04
CA SER A 28 3.33 -6.04 1.82
C SER A 28 4.33 -5.81 0.68
N LEU A 29 4.73 -4.55 0.46
CA LEU A 29 5.71 -4.15 -0.55
C LEU A 29 7.06 -4.86 -0.34
N LYS A 30 7.57 -4.88 0.90
CA LYS A 30 8.85 -5.52 1.21
C LYS A 30 8.82 -7.02 0.93
N ILE A 31 7.71 -7.69 1.20
CA ILE A 31 7.53 -9.11 0.88
C ILE A 31 7.51 -9.31 -0.64
N ALA A 32 6.76 -8.47 -1.37
CA ALA A 32 6.70 -8.53 -2.83
C ALA A 32 8.08 -8.27 -3.49
N GLU A 33 8.87 -7.33 -2.96
CA GLU A 33 10.24 -7.07 -3.42
C GLU A 33 11.15 -8.27 -3.19
N GLU A 34 11.10 -8.89 -2.01
CA GLU A 34 11.89 -10.09 -1.69
C GLU A 34 11.47 -11.32 -2.50
N LEU A 35 10.19 -11.42 -2.88
CA LEU A 35 9.70 -12.45 -3.80
C LEU A 35 10.17 -12.20 -5.23
N ARG A 36 10.11 -10.95 -5.71
CA ARG A 36 10.60 -10.58 -7.04
C ARG A 36 12.11 -10.73 -7.16
N LYS A 37 12.89 -10.41 -6.12
CA LYS A 37 14.34 -10.64 -6.10
C LYS A 37 14.69 -12.12 -6.24
N ARG A 38 13.89 -13.00 -5.61
CA ARG A 38 14.09 -14.46 -5.70
C ARG A 38 13.65 -15.03 -7.04
N ASN A 39 12.63 -14.44 -7.67
CA ASN A 39 12.05 -14.90 -8.93
C ASN A 39 11.79 -13.70 -9.87
N PRO A 40 12.84 -13.12 -10.47
CA PRO A 40 12.74 -11.90 -11.26
C PRO A 40 11.92 -12.06 -12.55
N ASP A 41 11.86 -13.27 -13.10
CA ASP A 41 11.14 -13.57 -14.35
C ASP A 41 9.64 -13.88 -14.15
N SER A 42 9.17 -13.89 -12.90
CA SER A 42 7.76 -14.17 -12.62
C SER A 42 6.89 -12.93 -12.84
N ALA A 43 6.03 -13.00 -13.86
CA ALA A 43 5.04 -11.97 -14.13
C ALA A 43 4.05 -11.78 -12.97
N ASP A 44 3.80 -12.81 -12.16
CA ASP A 44 2.90 -12.71 -11.01
C ASP A 44 3.51 -11.89 -9.89
N TYR A 45 4.80 -12.07 -9.57
CA TYR A 45 5.48 -11.22 -8.58
C TYR A 45 5.69 -9.79 -9.07
N ALA A 46 5.87 -9.59 -10.39
CA ALA A 46 5.89 -8.25 -10.96
C ALA A 46 4.53 -7.55 -10.81
N ARG A 47 3.42 -8.29 -11.00
CA ARG A 47 2.05 -7.78 -10.80
C ARG A 47 1.79 -7.45 -9.33
N ASP A 48 2.09 -8.37 -8.42
CA ASP A 48 1.88 -8.17 -6.98
C ASP A 48 2.63 -6.94 -6.48
N LEU A 49 3.89 -6.78 -6.90
CA LEU A 49 4.68 -5.61 -6.54
C LEU A 49 4.10 -4.31 -7.11
N SER A 50 3.64 -4.32 -8.37
CA SER A 50 3.00 -3.15 -8.98
C SER A 50 1.73 -2.75 -8.22
N VAL A 51 0.94 -3.71 -7.76
CA VAL A 51 -0.27 -3.46 -6.96
C VAL A 51 0.10 -2.84 -5.62
N SER A 52 1.11 -3.38 -4.92
CA SER A 52 1.58 -2.81 -3.65
C SER A 52 2.06 -1.36 -3.81
N TYR A 53 2.81 -1.03 -4.86
CA TYR A 53 3.21 0.36 -5.13
C TYR A 53 2.01 1.29 -5.36
N ASN A 54 1.00 0.85 -6.12
CA ASN A 54 -0.21 1.64 -6.34
C ASN A 54 -0.94 1.93 -5.02
N LYS A 55 -1.07 0.93 -4.15
CA LYS A 55 -1.72 1.09 -2.84
C LYS A 55 -0.98 2.06 -1.91
N VAL A 56 0.35 1.99 -1.87
CA VAL A 56 1.19 2.95 -1.14
C VAL A 56 1.01 4.37 -1.71
N GLY A 57 1.04 4.51 -3.04
CA GLY A 57 0.80 5.78 -3.73
C GLY A 57 -0.56 6.40 -3.41
N ASP A 58 -1.62 5.58 -3.37
CA ASP A 58 -2.97 6.01 -2.99
C ASP A 58 -3.04 6.53 -1.55
N ILE A 59 -2.32 5.91 -0.62
CA ILE A 59 -2.24 6.40 0.77
C ILE A 59 -1.48 7.73 0.83
N TYR A 60 -0.36 7.87 0.11
CA TYR A 60 0.36 9.15 0.04
C TYR A 60 -0.48 10.25 -0.61
N LYS A 61 -1.28 9.91 -1.63
CA LYS A 61 -2.23 10.86 -2.22
C LYS A 61 -3.31 11.26 -1.23
N ALA A 62 -3.89 10.31 -0.48
CA ALA A 62 -4.86 10.60 0.57
C ALA A 62 -4.26 11.44 1.72
N LEU A 63 -3.00 11.21 2.09
CA LEU A 63 -2.24 12.02 3.05
C LEU A 63 -1.92 13.42 2.53
N GLY A 64 -1.61 13.54 1.24
CA GLY A 64 -1.40 14.82 0.56
C GLY A 64 -2.68 15.64 0.43
N ASP A 65 -3.80 14.99 0.10
CA ASP A 65 -5.12 15.60 0.00
C ASP A 65 -5.68 16.00 1.38
N THR A 66 -5.44 15.20 2.42
CA THR A 66 -5.79 15.60 3.80
C THR A 66 -4.97 16.79 4.29
N LYS A 67 -3.68 16.90 3.92
CA LYS A 67 -2.89 18.12 4.16
C LYS A 67 -3.35 19.33 3.33
N LYS A 68 -3.92 19.10 2.15
CA LYS A 68 -4.45 20.15 1.26
C LYS A 68 -5.88 20.60 1.61
N ARG A 69 -6.56 19.96 2.56
CA ARG A 69 -7.82 20.47 3.12
C ARG A 69 -7.60 21.14 4.47
N PRO A 70 -7.04 22.37 4.55
CA PRO A 70 -7.33 23.23 5.67
C PRO A 70 -8.72 23.84 5.44
N TYR A 71 -9.72 23.28 6.15
CA TYR A 71 -11.03 23.91 6.42
C TYR A 71 -11.96 24.21 5.22
N GLU A 72 -13.06 23.47 5.11
CA GLU A 72 -14.32 24.04 4.60
C GLU A 72 -15.15 24.44 5.83
N LEU A 73 -15.54 25.72 5.87
CA LEU A 73 -16.37 26.39 6.89
C LEU A 73 -17.81 25.88 6.87
#